data_AF-A0AAN8YIG5-F1
#
_entry.id   AF-A0AAN8YIG5-F1
#
_cell.length_a   1.000
_cell.length_b   1.000
_cell.length_c   1.000
_cell.angle_alpha   90.00
_cell.angle_beta   90.00
_cell.angle_gamma   90.00
#
_symmetry.space_group_name_H-M   'P 1'
#
loop_
_entity.id
_entity.type
_entity.pdbx_description
1 polymer ?
#
loop_
_entity_poly.entity_id
_entity_poly.type
_entity_poly.pdbx_seq_one_letter_code
_entity_poly.pdbx_strand_id
1 'polypeptide(L)'
;MELAFSSLRFSSHQQNADRYRKLTAPPSCNAANLVFKSSNNLSSLPGLRKNFSNTLLYRTYEHTSIRACSQVGTAGSDPVLDKISQFKDAFWRFLRPHTIRGTALGSASLVTRALIENPNLIRWSLVLKAFSGLIALICGNGYIVGINQIYDIGIDKVNKPYLPIAAGDLSVQSAWILVLLFAVAGLLIVGLNFGPFITSLYCLGLFLGTIYSVPPFRLKRFAVIAFLIIATVRGFLLNYGVYYATRAALGLSFEWSSPVAFITTFVTVFALVIAITKDLPDVEGDRKFQISTLATKLGVRNIAFLGSGLLLTNYIGAVVAAIYMPQAFRSSLMIMVHVILASCLVFQVLSLRFESDHDCAHGCWKEQITPRKQSQHTIDLYGIFSMRNTSSFLSSNNYLIKVFVRWTLKKCKFSFWFAKENCL
;
A
#
# COMPACT_ATOMS: atom_id res chain seq x y z
N MET A 1 17.40 -53.68 3.70
CA MET A 1 17.05 -52.87 4.88
C MET A 1 16.06 -51.80 4.43
N GLU A 2 14.74 -52.00 4.44
CA GLU A 2 13.93 -52.90 5.27
C GLU A 2 14.26 -52.81 6.76
N LEU A 3 13.39 -52.12 7.51
CA LEU A 3 12.47 -52.80 8.43
C LEU A 3 11.31 -51.85 8.73
N ALA A 4 10.09 -52.39 8.75
CA ALA A 4 8.89 -51.69 9.18
C ALA A 4 8.59 -52.02 10.65
N PHE A 5 7.71 -51.26 11.32
CA PHE A 5 6.71 -51.87 12.22
C PHE A 5 5.50 -50.95 12.49
N SER A 6 4.31 -51.55 12.42
CA SER A 6 3.01 -51.21 13.03
C SER A 6 2.64 -49.74 13.34
N SER A 7 1.55 -49.15 12.81
CA SER A 7 0.13 -49.58 12.78
C SER A 7 -0.59 -49.59 14.14
N LEU A 8 -1.45 -48.58 14.36
CA LEU A 8 -2.61 -48.68 15.26
C LEU A 8 -3.85 -48.14 14.54
N ARG A 9 -4.78 -49.04 14.22
CA ARG A 9 -6.17 -48.75 13.83
C ARG A 9 -7.06 -49.35 14.91
N PHE A 10 -8.02 -48.60 15.40
CA PHE A 10 -9.20 -49.16 16.07
C PHE A 10 -10.47 -48.50 15.54
N SER A 11 -11.55 -49.26 15.57
CA SER A 11 -12.71 -49.05 14.69
C SER A 11 -13.87 -48.31 15.37
N SER A 12 -14.66 -47.64 14.52
CA SER A 12 -16.11 -47.40 14.63
C SER A 12 -16.82 -47.68 15.97
N HIS A 13 -17.47 -46.65 16.51
CA HIS A 13 -18.79 -46.80 17.14
C HIS A 13 -19.75 -45.72 16.63
N GLN A 14 -21.01 -46.09 16.46
CA GLN A 14 -22.08 -45.29 15.85
C GLN A 14 -23.32 -45.32 16.78
N GLN A 15 -24.17 -44.29 16.66
CA GLN A 15 -25.50 -44.11 17.30
C GLN A 15 -25.56 -43.76 18.81
N ASN A 16 -25.87 -42.50 19.11
CA ASN A 16 -27.16 -42.00 19.64
C ASN A 16 -27.03 -40.47 19.86
N ALA A 17 -27.88 -39.56 19.35
CA ALA A 17 -29.35 -39.41 19.31
C ALA A 17 -29.86 -38.40 20.37
N ASP A 18 -30.66 -37.44 19.87
CA ASP A 18 -31.64 -36.57 20.54
C ASP A 18 -31.27 -35.37 21.45
N ARG A 19 -32.12 -34.32 21.30
CA ARG A 19 -32.21 -32.98 21.95
C ARG A 19 -31.37 -31.88 21.28
N TYR A 20 -31.88 -30.71 20.88
CA TYR A 20 -33.19 -30.04 20.92
C TYR A 20 -33.21 -28.96 19.79
N ARG A 21 -34.30 -28.43 19.21
CA ARG A 21 -35.76 -28.64 19.26
C ARG A 21 -36.36 -28.09 17.94
N LYS A 22 -37.52 -28.57 17.45
CA LYS A 22 -38.29 -27.91 16.36
C LYS A 22 -39.09 -26.70 16.90
N LEU A 23 -39.34 -25.71 16.07
CA LEU A 23 -40.52 -24.81 16.15
C LEU A 23 -40.95 -24.40 14.72
N THR A 24 -42.24 -24.13 14.54
CA THR A 24 -42.98 -24.33 13.29
C THR A 24 -43.68 -23.07 12.80
N ALA A 25 -43.69 -22.82 11.48
CA ALA A 25 -44.77 -22.08 10.79
C ALA A 25 -46.04 -22.96 10.76
N PRO A 26 -47.30 -22.45 10.60
CA PRO A 26 -47.78 -21.54 9.54
C PRO A 26 -48.83 -20.52 10.12
N PRO A 27 -49.85 -19.92 9.42
CA PRO A 27 -50.28 -20.07 8.03
C PRO A 27 -50.64 -18.80 7.22
N SER A 28 -51.05 -19.09 5.97
CA SER A 28 -51.51 -18.23 4.87
C SER A 28 -52.84 -17.50 5.07
N CYS A 29 -53.03 -16.42 4.29
CA CYS A 29 -54.33 -16.09 3.69
C CYS A 29 -54.16 -15.67 2.22
N ASN A 30 -55.13 -16.03 1.38
CA ASN A 30 -55.11 -15.86 -0.08
C ASN A 30 -55.99 -14.68 -0.54
N ALA A 31 -55.60 -14.10 -1.69
CA ALA A 31 -56.42 -13.55 -2.77
C ALA A 31 -57.68 -12.69 -2.47
N ALA A 32 -57.68 -11.47 -3.03
CA ALA A 32 -58.82 -10.95 -3.79
C ALA A 32 -58.35 -9.92 -4.84
N ASN A 33 -58.58 -10.21 -6.13
CA ASN A 33 -58.55 -9.19 -7.18
C ASN A 33 -59.86 -8.42 -7.15
N LEU A 34 -59.84 -7.10 -7.36
CA LEU A 34 -60.98 -6.39 -7.96
C LEU A 34 -60.54 -5.10 -8.67
N VAL A 35 -60.59 -5.16 -10.00
CA VAL A 35 -60.53 -4.04 -10.93
C VAL A 35 -61.81 -3.20 -10.79
N PHE A 36 -61.77 -1.87 -10.95
CA PHE A 36 -62.77 -1.14 -11.76
C PHE A 36 -62.41 0.32 -12.13
N LYS A 37 -62.56 0.59 -13.44
CA LYS A 37 -62.90 1.84 -14.16
C LYS A 37 -62.15 3.17 -13.97
N SER A 38 -61.56 3.58 -15.09
CA SER A 38 -61.47 4.97 -15.59
C SER A 38 -62.84 5.52 -16.01
N SER A 39 -63.08 6.84 -15.87
CA SER A 39 -63.57 7.72 -16.96
C SER A 39 -63.88 9.19 -16.56
N ASN A 40 -63.21 10.14 -17.24
CA ASN A 40 -63.73 11.36 -17.90
C ASN A 40 -64.56 12.49 -17.20
N ASN A 41 -64.15 13.72 -17.58
CA ASN A 41 -64.94 14.93 -17.92
C ASN A 41 -65.57 15.87 -16.85
N LEU A 42 -64.90 17.03 -16.72
CA LEU A 42 -65.34 18.38 -17.17
C LEU A 42 -66.53 19.13 -16.51
N SER A 43 -66.26 20.41 -16.20
CA SER A 43 -67.14 21.59 -16.09
C SER A 43 -68.12 21.76 -14.90
N SER A 44 -67.82 22.74 -14.05
CA SER A 44 -68.72 23.89 -13.79
C SER A 44 -67.98 25.05 -13.08
N LEU A 45 -68.12 26.26 -13.62
CA LEU A 45 -67.85 27.57 -12.98
C LEU A 45 -69.24 28.13 -12.49
N PRO A 46 -69.39 29.28 -11.78
CA PRO A 46 -68.56 30.49 -11.86
C PRO A 46 -68.30 31.32 -10.58
N GLY A 47 -67.39 32.30 -10.69
CA GLY A 47 -67.58 33.64 -10.09
C GLY A 47 -66.51 34.19 -9.15
N LEU A 48 -65.53 34.96 -9.67
CA LEU A 48 -65.57 36.44 -9.63
C LEU A 48 -64.46 37.06 -10.52
N ARG A 49 -64.48 38.39 -10.69
CA ARG A 49 -63.92 39.13 -11.83
C ARG A 49 -63.17 40.40 -11.41
N LYS A 50 -62.04 40.70 -12.05
CA LYS A 50 -61.50 42.03 -12.48
C LYS A 50 -60.07 41.82 -13.00
N ASN A 51 -59.80 41.87 -14.31
CA ASN A 51 -59.67 43.05 -15.19
C ASN A 51 -58.52 44.00 -14.80
N PHE A 52 -57.48 44.06 -15.62
CA PHE A 52 -57.21 45.24 -16.48
C PHE A 52 -56.37 44.83 -17.71
N SER A 53 -56.45 45.61 -18.79
CA SER A 53 -56.22 45.14 -20.17
C SER A 53 -55.11 45.90 -20.91
N ASN A 54 -54.42 45.19 -21.82
CA ASN A 54 -54.23 45.46 -23.27
C ASN A 54 -53.83 46.85 -23.83
N THR A 55 -53.25 47.02 -25.03
CA THR A 55 -52.18 46.34 -25.83
C THR A 55 -51.90 47.23 -27.08
N LEU A 56 -50.71 47.13 -27.72
CA LEU A 56 -50.41 47.51 -29.14
C LEU A 56 -50.46 49.03 -29.47
N LEU A 57 -49.77 49.62 -30.48
CA LEU A 57 -48.91 49.12 -31.58
C LEU A 57 -48.02 50.28 -32.12
N TYR A 58 -46.81 50.00 -32.66
CA TYR A 58 -46.30 50.31 -34.04
C TYR A 58 -44.75 50.51 -34.15
N ARG A 59 -44.08 49.56 -34.84
CA ARG A 59 -42.98 49.65 -35.86
C ARG A 59 -42.01 50.88 -35.90
N THR A 60 -40.69 50.81 -36.20
CA THR A 60 -39.86 49.88 -37.03
C THR A 60 -38.32 50.09 -36.83
N TYR A 61 -37.46 49.17 -37.35
CA TYR A 61 -35.98 49.25 -37.58
C TYR A 61 -35.05 49.23 -36.32
N GLU A 62 -33.87 48.57 -36.27
CA GLU A 62 -33.14 47.66 -37.19
C GLU A 62 -32.17 46.70 -36.43
N HIS A 63 -31.68 45.64 -37.11
CA HIS A 63 -30.51 44.77 -36.84
C HIS A 63 -29.79 44.78 -35.46
N THR A 64 -29.77 43.62 -34.78
CA THR A 64 -28.59 42.73 -34.68
C THR A 64 -28.90 41.44 -33.90
N SER A 65 -28.69 40.27 -34.51
CA SER A 65 -28.85 38.98 -33.85
C SER A 65 -27.54 38.49 -33.24
N ILE A 66 -27.26 38.87 -31.99
CA ILE A 66 -26.19 38.23 -31.22
C ILE A 66 -26.63 36.81 -30.84
N ARG A 67 -26.39 35.87 -31.77
CA ARG A 67 -26.36 34.44 -31.47
C ARG A 67 -25.22 34.23 -30.47
N ALA A 68 -25.57 34.08 -29.19
CA ALA A 68 -24.63 33.71 -28.14
C ALA A 68 -24.05 32.32 -28.44
N CYS A 69 -22.94 32.29 -29.17
CA CYS A 69 -22.23 31.08 -29.52
C CYS A 69 -21.53 30.60 -28.25
N SER A 70 -22.08 29.58 -27.58
CA SER A 70 -21.44 28.92 -26.45
C SER A 70 -20.25 28.08 -26.92
N GLN A 71 -19.20 28.74 -27.41
CA GLN A 71 -17.87 28.16 -27.55
C GLN A 71 -17.25 27.96 -26.16
N VAL A 72 -17.79 26.98 -25.41
CA VAL A 72 -16.97 26.25 -24.44
C VAL A 72 -16.20 25.21 -25.25
N GLY A 73 -15.19 25.70 -25.97
CA GLY A 73 -14.16 24.88 -26.58
C GLY A 73 -13.20 24.35 -25.53
N THR A 74 -13.70 23.62 -24.53
CA THR A 74 -12.86 22.60 -23.89
C THR A 74 -12.57 21.58 -24.98
N ALA A 75 -11.32 21.52 -25.45
CA ALA A 75 -10.89 20.48 -26.36
C ALA A 75 -11.24 19.13 -25.71
N GLY A 76 -12.27 18.47 -26.23
CA GLY A 76 -12.80 17.26 -25.64
C GLY A 76 -11.71 16.20 -25.67
N SER A 77 -11.22 15.81 -24.50
CA SER A 77 -10.37 14.64 -24.38
C SER A 77 -11.14 13.46 -24.97
N ASP A 78 -10.49 12.73 -25.87
CA ASP A 78 -11.10 11.56 -26.49
C ASP A 78 -11.55 10.60 -25.38
N PRO A 79 -12.83 10.19 -25.33
CA PRO A 79 -13.34 9.32 -24.26
C PRO A 79 -12.63 7.97 -24.19
N VAL A 80 -11.88 7.56 -25.23
CA VAL A 80 -10.96 6.41 -25.20
C VAL A 80 -9.67 6.77 -24.46
N LEU A 81 -9.06 7.93 -24.73
CA LEU A 81 -7.85 8.40 -24.03
C LEU A 81 -8.12 8.62 -22.54
N ASP A 82 -9.28 9.15 -22.17
CA ASP A 82 -9.67 9.32 -20.76
C ASP A 82 -9.81 7.97 -20.03
N LYS A 83 -10.44 6.97 -20.65
CA LYS A 83 -10.52 5.61 -20.10
C LYS A 83 -9.13 4.97 -19.95
N ILE A 84 -8.25 5.15 -20.93
CA ILE A 84 -6.86 4.66 -20.86
C ILE A 84 -6.10 5.37 -19.73
N SER A 85 -6.28 6.69 -19.57
CA SER A 85 -5.65 7.48 -18.51
C SER A 85 -6.12 7.05 -17.11
N GLN A 86 -7.43 6.89 -16.91
CA GLN A 86 -8.03 6.39 -15.67
C GLN A 86 -7.54 4.97 -15.34
N PHE A 87 -7.53 4.05 -16.31
CA PHE A 87 -7.00 2.70 -16.11
C PHE A 87 -5.50 2.72 -15.77
N LYS A 88 -4.70 3.55 -16.43
CA LYS A 88 -3.26 3.71 -16.16
C LYS A 88 -3.00 4.20 -14.73
N ASP A 89 -3.77 5.19 -14.25
CA ASP A 89 -3.68 5.65 -12.87
C ASP A 89 -4.12 4.58 -11.87
N ALA A 90 -5.25 3.92 -12.11
CA ALA A 90 -5.73 2.80 -11.27
C ALA A 90 -4.70 1.67 -11.21
N PHE A 91 -4.09 1.29 -12.34
CA PHE A 91 -3.02 0.29 -12.43
C PHE A 91 -1.75 0.74 -11.67
N TRP A 92 -1.36 2.02 -11.78
CA TRP A 92 -0.22 2.56 -11.05
C TRP A 92 -0.47 2.56 -9.54
N ARG A 93 -1.66 2.95 -9.08
CA ARG A 93 -2.06 2.85 -7.66
C ARG A 93 -2.11 1.40 -7.18
N PHE A 94 -2.66 0.49 -7.99
CA PHE A 94 -2.76 -0.95 -7.71
C PHE A 94 -1.38 -1.55 -7.38
N LEU A 95 -0.38 -1.21 -8.20
CA LEU A 95 1.01 -1.66 -8.08
C LEU A 95 1.76 -1.14 -6.84
N ARG A 96 1.19 -0.18 -6.10
CA ARG A 96 1.78 0.50 -4.93
C ARG A 96 3.16 1.10 -5.21
N PRO A 97 3.27 2.28 -5.85
CA PRO A 97 4.54 2.81 -6.39
C PRO A 97 5.67 3.01 -5.36
N HIS A 98 5.34 3.12 -4.06
CA HIS A 98 6.33 3.20 -3.01
C HIS A 98 7.13 1.90 -2.84
N THR A 99 6.52 0.73 -3.02
CA THR A 99 7.21 -0.56 -2.91
C THR A 99 8.06 -0.86 -4.16
N ILE A 100 7.59 -0.45 -5.35
CA ILE A 100 8.37 -0.57 -6.59
C ILE A 100 9.66 0.24 -6.51
N ARG A 101 9.61 1.50 -6.06
CA ARG A 101 10.83 2.33 -5.92
C ARG A 101 11.87 1.69 -5.00
N GLY A 102 11.44 1.18 -3.84
CA GLY A 102 12.36 0.46 -2.93
C GLY A 102 12.93 -0.81 -3.56
N THR A 103 12.10 -1.57 -4.27
CA THR A 103 12.52 -2.78 -5.01
C THR A 103 13.59 -2.44 -6.05
N ALA A 104 13.34 -1.45 -6.90
CA ALA A 104 14.23 -1.05 -7.99
C ALA A 104 15.56 -0.46 -7.48
N LEU A 105 15.53 0.36 -6.43
CA LEU A 105 16.74 0.93 -5.82
C LEU A 105 17.58 -0.15 -5.13
N GLY A 106 16.93 -1.07 -4.38
CA GLY A 106 17.62 -2.20 -3.75
C GLY A 106 18.23 -3.15 -4.77
N SER A 107 17.48 -3.55 -5.80
CA SER A 107 17.99 -4.45 -6.84
C SER A 107 19.12 -3.81 -7.64
N ALA A 108 18.99 -2.53 -8.03
CA ALA A 108 20.05 -1.82 -8.73
C ALA A 108 21.33 -1.72 -7.88
N SER A 109 21.21 -1.39 -6.59
CA SER A 109 22.35 -1.28 -5.67
C SER A 109 23.13 -2.60 -5.56
N LEU A 110 22.43 -3.74 -5.48
CA LEU A 110 23.05 -5.06 -5.40
C LEU A 110 23.66 -5.53 -6.72
N VAL A 111 22.99 -5.27 -7.84
CA VAL A 111 23.56 -5.54 -9.18
C VAL A 111 24.85 -4.73 -9.32
N THR A 112 24.79 -3.41 -9.15
CA THR A 112 25.96 -2.52 -9.22
C THR A 112 27.09 -2.97 -8.28
N ARG A 113 26.78 -3.38 -7.04
CA ARG A 113 27.80 -3.89 -6.12
C ARG A 113 28.49 -5.16 -6.64
N ALA A 114 27.74 -6.11 -7.18
CA ALA A 114 28.31 -7.32 -7.79
C ALA A 114 29.16 -7.03 -9.04
N LEU A 115 28.81 -5.99 -9.83
CA LEU A 115 29.62 -5.55 -10.97
C LEU A 115 30.93 -4.88 -10.55
N ILE A 116 30.88 -4.02 -9.52
CA ILE A 116 32.07 -3.35 -8.97
C ILE A 116 33.05 -4.37 -8.34
N GLU A 117 32.53 -5.45 -7.77
CA GLU A 117 33.35 -6.58 -7.29
C GLU A 117 34.01 -7.38 -8.42
N ASN A 118 33.51 -7.29 -9.66
CA ASN A 118 33.92 -8.13 -10.78
C ASN A 118 33.99 -7.35 -12.12
N PRO A 119 34.77 -6.24 -12.20
CA PRO A 119 34.71 -5.31 -13.34
C PRO A 119 35.08 -5.96 -14.67
N ASN A 120 36.01 -6.93 -14.64
CA ASN A 120 36.51 -7.65 -15.81
C ASN A 120 35.46 -8.59 -16.46
N LEU A 121 34.33 -8.83 -15.80
CA LEU A 121 33.29 -9.76 -16.25
C LEU A 121 32.03 -9.06 -16.77
N ILE A 122 32.02 -7.72 -16.83
CA ILE A 122 30.87 -6.93 -17.29
C ILE A 122 30.63 -7.15 -18.80
N ARG A 123 29.39 -7.49 -19.16
CA ARG A 123 28.94 -7.72 -20.55
C ARG A 123 27.60 -7.03 -20.80
N TRP A 124 27.36 -6.54 -22.02
CA TRP A 124 26.08 -5.90 -22.39
C TRP A 124 24.85 -6.78 -22.20
N SER A 125 24.97 -8.10 -22.38
CA SER A 125 23.90 -9.07 -22.11
C SER A 125 23.42 -9.06 -20.65
N LEU A 126 24.29 -8.66 -19.72
CA LEU A 126 23.97 -8.57 -18.30
C LEU A 126 23.00 -7.42 -18.00
N VAL A 127 23.01 -6.35 -18.81
CA VAL A 127 22.05 -5.23 -18.68
C VAL A 127 20.63 -5.71 -19.03
N LEU A 128 20.48 -6.44 -20.14
CA LEU A 128 19.20 -7.02 -20.54
C LEU A 128 18.68 -8.04 -19.50
N LYS A 129 19.60 -8.85 -18.95
CA LYS A 129 19.27 -9.82 -17.89
C LYS A 129 18.91 -9.14 -16.56
N ALA A 130 19.60 -8.06 -16.16
CA ALA A 130 19.23 -7.28 -14.99
C ALA A 130 17.87 -6.59 -15.17
N PHE A 131 17.57 -6.09 -16.38
CA PHE A 131 16.30 -5.47 -16.71
C PHE A 131 15.13 -6.48 -16.69
N SER A 132 15.30 -7.67 -17.27
CA SER A 132 14.27 -8.73 -17.18
C SER A 132 14.05 -9.18 -15.73
N GLY A 133 15.11 -9.30 -14.93
CA GLY A 133 15.02 -9.56 -13.50
C GLY A 133 14.23 -8.49 -12.74
N LEU A 134 14.43 -7.21 -13.06
CA LEU A 134 13.65 -6.11 -12.48
C LEU A 134 12.17 -6.19 -12.86
N ILE A 135 11.84 -6.53 -14.11
CA ILE A 135 10.44 -6.76 -14.53
C ILE A 135 9.83 -7.91 -13.73
N ALA A 136 10.53 -9.04 -13.58
CA ALA A 136 10.05 -10.15 -12.75
C ALA A 136 9.80 -9.75 -11.30
N LEU A 137 10.67 -8.94 -10.69
CA LEU A 137 10.44 -8.40 -9.33
C LEU A 137 9.23 -7.47 -9.25
N ILE A 138 8.97 -6.67 -10.28
CA ILE A 138 7.77 -5.82 -10.37
C ILE A 138 6.51 -6.67 -10.52
N CYS A 139 6.56 -7.73 -11.33
CA CYS A 139 5.49 -8.72 -11.44
C CYS A 139 5.21 -9.40 -10.08
N GLY A 140 6.24 -9.89 -9.39
CA GLY A 140 6.09 -10.51 -8.07
C GLY A 140 5.52 -9.54 -7.02
N ASN A 141 5.96 -8.28 -7.04
CA ASN A 141 5.33 -7.21 -6.27
C ASN A 141 3.84 -7.06 -6.62
N GLY A 142 3.51 -6.96 -7.91
CA GLY A 142 2.14 -6.79 -8.42
C GLY A 142 1.20 -7.92 -8.00
N TYR A 143 1.67 -9.16 -8.05
CA TYR A 143 0.95 -10.33 -7.51
C TYR A 143 0.66 -10.17 -6.02
N ILE A 144 1.69 -9.94 -5.21
CA ILE A 144 1.58 -9.90 -3.73
C ILE A 144 0.71 -8.72 -3.26
N VAL A 145 0.87 -7.52 -3.83
CA VAL A 145 0.03 -6.38 -3.45
C VAL A 145 -1.38 -6.49 -4.01
N GLY A 146 -1.55 -7.11 -5.18
CA GLY A 146 -2.84 -7.32 -5.82
C GLY A 146 -3.71 -8.32 -5.07
N ILE A 147 -3.16 -9.51 -4.76
CA ILE A 147 -3.89 -10.54 -4.01
C ILE A 147 -4.26 -10.03 -2.61
N ASN A 148 -3.37 -9.29 -1.93
CA ASN A 148 -3.71 -8.66 -0.65
C ASN A 148 -4.92 -7.71 -0.79
N GLN A 149 -4.92 -6.81 -1.79
CA GLN A 149 -6.04 -5.88 -2.01
C GLN A 149 -7.36 -6.60 -2.30
N ILE A 150 -7.34 -7.71 -3.05
CA ILE A 150 -8.55 -8.50 -3.37
C ILE A 150 -9.17 -9.14 -2.11
N TYR A 151 -8.37 -9.65 -1.18
CA TYR A 151 -8.89 -10.27 0.06
C TYR A 151 -9.16 -9.26 1.19
N ASP A 152 -8.66 -8.03 1.07
CA ASP A 152 -8.83 -6.94 2.05
C ASP A 152 -9.84 -5.86 1.63
N ILE A 153 -10.56 -5.98 0.49
CA ILE A 153 -11.46 -4.92 -0.05
C ILE A 153 -12.32 -4.25 1.02
N GLY A 154 -12.94 -5.02 1.93
CA GLY A 154 -13.78 -4.47 3.00
C GLY A 154 -13.02 -3.63 4.05
N ILE A 155 -11.76 -3.99 4.34
CA ILE A 155 -10.86 -3.26 5.25
C ILE A 155 -10.27 -2.04 4.54
N ASP A 156 -9.79 -2.22 3.29
CA ASP A 156 -9.21 -1.15 2.49
C ASP A 156 -10.26 -0.08 2.14
N LYS A 157 -11.56 -0.40 2.03
CA LYS A 157 -12.65 0.60 1.93
C LYS A 157 -12.75 1.54 3.14
N VAL A 158 -12.34 1.09 4.32
CA VAL A 158 -12.31 1.93 5.54
C VAL A 158 -10.98 2.67 5.63
N ASN A 159 -9.88 1.94 5.63
CA ASN A 159 -8.57 2.49 6.00
C ASN A 159 -7.85 3.16 4.81
N LYS A 160 -8.13 2.73 3.57
CA LYS A 160 -7.39 3.12 2.35
C LYS A 160 -8.32 3.29 1.13
N PRO A 161 -9.38 4.11 1.21
CA PRO A 161 -10.43 4.20 0.19
C PRO A 161 -9.94 4.69 -1.19
N TYR A 162 -8.73 5.24 -1.27
CA TYR A 162 -8.06 5.65 -2.51
C TYR A 162 -7.43 4.48 -3.30
N LEU A 163 -7.40 3.27 -2.76
CA LEU A 163 -6.92 2.08 -3.47
C LEU A 163 -7.94 1.67 -4.55
N PRO A 164 -7.49 1.27 -5.75
CA PRO A 164 -8.36 1.19 -6.93
C PRO A 164 -9.51 0.16 -6.81
N ILE A 165 -9.30 -0.97 -6.12
CA ILE A 165 -10.38 -1.94 -5.87
C ILE A 165 -11.35 -1.44 -4.78
N ALA A 166 -10.86 -0.67 -3.81
CA ALA A 166 -11.68 -0.11 -2.73
C ALA A 166 -12.52 1.08 -3.23
N ALA A 167 -11.94 1.93 -4.06
CA ALA A 167 -12.57 3.07 -4.74
C ALA A 167 -13.63 2.64 -5.78
N GLY A 168 -13.41 1.49 -6.43
CA GLY A 168 -14.25 1.00 -7.54
C GLY A 168 -13.66 1.25 -8.93
N ASP A 169 -12.55 1.98 -9.03
CA ASP A 169 -11.82 2.27 -10.27
C ASP A 169 -11.32 1.01 -11.01
N LEU A 170 -11.13 -0.10 -10.28
CA LEU A 170 -10.74 -1.39 -10.83
C LEU A 170 -11.68 -2.49 -10.32
N SER A 171 -12.34 -3.19 -11.24
CA SER A 171 -13.23 -4.30 -10.88
C SER A 171 -12.45 -5.47 -10.27
N VAL A 172 -13.12 -6.27 -9.43
CA VAL A 172 -12.51 -7.46 -8.80
C VAL A 172 -12.08 -8.50 -9.86
N GLN A 173 -12.83 -8.62 -10.96
CA GLN A 173 -12.47 -9.50 -12.08
C GLN A 173 -11.19 -9.00 -12.77
N SER A 174 -11.12 -7.70 -13.09
CA SER A 174 -9.92 -7.07 -13.67
C SER A 174 -8.70 -7.21 -12.75
N ALA A 175 -8.90 -7.06 -11.43
CA ALA A 175 -7.83 -7.27 -10.44
C ALA A 175 -7.32 -8.71 -10.44
N TRP A 176 -8.20 -9.72 -10.50
CA TRP A 176 -7.79 -11.13 -10.62
C TRP A 176 -7.04 -11.41 -11.92
N ILE A 177 -7.48 -10.86 -13.05
CA ILE A 177 -6.78 -10.96 -14.34
C ILE A 177 -5.36 -10.37 -14.21
N LEU A 178 -5.21 -9.17 -13.63
CA LEU A 178 -3.90 -8.57 -13.40
C LEU A 178 -3.01 -9.41 -12.48
N VAL A 179 -3.54 -9.93 -11.37
CA VAL A 179 -2.79 -10.82 -10.45
C VAL A 179 -2.30 -12.08 -11.18
N LEU A 180 -3.15 -12.72 -11.99
CA LEU A 180 -2.77 -13.90 -12.76
C LEU A 180 -1.73 -13.58 -13.84
N LEU A 181 -1.90 -12.48 -14.58
CA LEU A 181 -0.91 -12.01 -15.56
C LEU A 181 0.45 -11.72 -14.91
N PHE A 182 0.47 -11.09 -13.73
CA PHE A 182 1.70 -10.87 -12.97
C PHE A 182 2.37 -12.17 -12.50
N ALA A 183 1.59 -13.16 -12.04
CA ALA A 183 2.13 -14.47 -11.68
C ALA A 183 2.77 -15.16 -12.88
N VAL A 184 2.03 -15.28 -14.00
CA VAL A 184 2.47 -15.97 -15.21
C VAL A 184 3.67 -15.26 -15.85
N ALA A 185 3.60 -13.94 -16.07
CA ALA A 185 4.70 -13.19 -16.67
C ALA A 185 5.97 -13.26 -15.81
N GLY A 186 5.84 -13.14 -14.48
CA GLY A 186 6.96 -13.27 -13.56
C GLY A 186 7.59 -14.66 -13.60
N LEU A 187 6.79 -15.72 -13.53
CA LEU A 187 7.27 -17.10 -13.60
C LEU A 187 7.94 -17.43 -14.94
N LEU A 188 7.38 -16.98 -16.06
CA LEU A 188 7.98 -17.15 -17.39
C LEU A 188 9.33 -16.44 -17.50
N ILE A 189 9.43 -15.18 -17.06
CA ILE A 189 10.70 -14.44 -17.09
C ILE A 189 11.75 -15.16 -16.24
N VAL A 190 11.40 -15.55 -15.01
CA VAL A 190 12.36 -16.19 -14.09
C VAL A 190 12.79 -17.56 -14.59
N GLY A 191 11.84 -18.41 -14.99
CA GLY A 191 12.10 -19.77 -15.48
C GLY A 191 12.98 -19.80 -16.73
N LEU A 192 12.75 -18.89 -17.68
CA LEU A 192 13.50 -18.84 -18.94
C LEU A 192 14.90 -18.20 -18.79
N ASN A 193 15.13 -17.33 -17.80
CA ASN A 193 16.36 -16.52 -17.75
C ASN A 193 17.29 -16.82 -16.55
N PHE A 194 16.78 -17.33 -15.42
CA PHE A 194 17.52 -17.37 -14.16
C PHE A 194 17.68 -18.78 -13.55
N GLY A 195 17.15 -19.80 -14.22
CA GLY A 195 17.34 -21.20 -13.84
C GLY A 195 16.51 -21.64 -12.62
N PRO A 196 16.59 -22.93 -12.25
CA PRO A 196 15.66 -23.55 -11.31
C PRO A 196 15.77 -22.99 -9.89
N PHE A 197 16.96 -22.62 -9.42
CA PHE A 197 17.15 -22.11 -8.06
C PHE A 197 16.45 -20.76 -7.84
N ILE A 198 16.72 -19.75 -8.68
CA ILE A 198 16.02 -18.45 -8.57
C ILE A 198 14.52 -18.61 -8.84
N THR A 199 14.12 -19.52 -9.73
CA THR A 199 12.70 -19.88 -9.92
C THR A 199 12.08 -20.39 -8.62
N SER A 200 12.75 -21.27 -7.88
CA SER A 200 12.26 -21.78 -6.59
C SER A 200 12.13 -20.68 -5.53
N LEU A 201 13.09 -19.75 -5.44
CA LEU A 201 13.00 -18.60 -4.52
C LEU A 201 11.86 -17.65 -4.90
N TYR A 202 11.63 -17.45 -6.20
CA TYR A 202 10.53 -16.64 -6.69
C TYR A 202 9.18 -17.29 -6.37
N CYS A 203 9.02 -18.58 -6.64
CA CYS A 203 7.86 -19.38 -6.24
C CYS A 203 7.62 -19.33 -4.72
N LEU A 204 8.67 -19.44 -3.91
CA LEU A 204 8.59 -19.30 -2.45
C LEU A 204 8.09 -17.89 -2.05
N GLY A 205 8.59 -16.84 -2.70
CA GLY A 205 8.12 -15.46 -2.49
C GLY A 205 6.64 -15.27 -2.81
N LEU A 206 6.17 -15.82 -3.93
CA LEU A 206 4.74 -15.82 -4.29
C LEU A 206 3.92 -16.62 -3.27
N PHE A 207 4.33 -17.85 -2.95
CA PHE A 207 3.67 -18.73 -1.98
C PHE A 207 3.52 -18.06 -0.60
N LEU A 208 4.59 -17.45 -0.09
CA LEU A 208 4.56 -16.71 1.18
C LEU A 208 3.58 -15.52 1.12
N GLY A 209 3.52 -14.79 0.01
CA GLY A 209 2.54 -13.72 -0.21
C GLY A 209 1.08 -14.22 -0.28
N THR A 210 0.87 -15.42 -0.82
CA THR A 210 -0.44 -16.09 -0.89
C THR A 210 -0.89 -16.53 0.49
N ILE A 211 -0.11 -17.32 1.24
CA ILE A 211 -0.51 -17.78 2.58
C ILE A 211 -0.63 -16.62 3.59
N TYR A 212 0.07 -15.52 3.37
CA TYR A 212 -0.11 -14.27 4.11
C TYR A 212 -1.52 -13.68 3.93
N SER A 213 -2.07 -13.72 2.72
CA SER A 213 -3.31 -13.01 2.34
C SER A 213 -4.57 -13.90 2.33
N VAL A 214 -4.43 -15.17 1.94
CA VAL A 214 -5.54 -16.02 1.48
C VAL A 214 -5.99 -17.01 2.57
N PRO A 215 -7.32 -17.20 2.78
CA PRO A 215 -7.84 -18.27 3.65
C PRO A 215 -7.49 -19.68 3.13
N PRO A 216 -7.34 -20.71 4.00
CA PRO A 216 -7.62 -20.68 5.43
C PRO A 216 -6.53 -20.00 6.27
N PHE A 217 -5.28 -19.96 5.79
CA PHE A 217 -4.12 -19.51 6.58
C PHE A 217 -4.18 -18.02 6.95
N ARG A 218 -4.28 -17.12 5.95
CA ARG A 218 -4.29 -15.65 6.09
C ARG A 218 -3.35 -15.15 7.21
N LEU A 219 -2.08 -15.55 7.14
CA LEU A 219 -1.11 -15.44 8.24
C LEU A 219 -0.86 -13.99 8.69
N LYS A 220 -1.25 -12.98 7.90
CA LYS A 220 -1.29 -11.57 8.31
C LYS A 220 -2.06 -11.31 9.61
N ARG A 221 -2.95 -12.23 10.02
CA ARG A 221 -3.69 -12.21 11.30
C ARG A 221 -2.79 -12.36 12.52
N PHE A 222 -1.64 -13.04 12.38
CA PHE A 222 -0.70 -13.29 13.46
C PHE A 222 0.49 -12.33 13.31
N ALA A 223 0.55 -11.28 14.13
CA ALA A 223 1.51 -10.19 13.97
C ALA A 223 2.97 -10.65 13.83
N VAL A 224 3.43 -11.57 14.69
CA VAL A 224 4.81 -12.10 14.64
C VAL A 224 5.09 -12.82 13.31
N ILE A 225 4.18 -13.68 12.85
CA ILE A 225 4.33 -14.40 11.58
C ILE A 225 4.29 -13.43 10.40
N ALA A 226 3.41 -12.43 10.45
CA ALA A 226 3.32 -11.37 9.46
C ALA A 226 4.64 -10.59 9.33
N PHE A 227 5.28 -10.26 10.46
CA PHE A 227 6.57 -9.59 10.51
C PHE A 227 7.70 -10.45 9.94
N LEU A 228 7.76 -11.73 10.33
CA LEU A 228 8.74 -12.68 9.81
C LEU A 228 8.60 -12.93 8.31
N ILE A 229 7.38 -13.05 7.78
CA ILE A 229 7.14 -13.15 6.33
C ILE A 229 7.62 -11.89 5.59
N ILE A 230 7.29 -10.69 6.09
CA ILE A 230 7.70 -9.44 5.45
C ILE A 230 9.23 -9.29 5.49
N ALA A 231 9.86 -9.53 6.63
CA ALA A 231 11.32 -9.51 6.77
C ALA A 231 11.99 -10.58 5.88
N THR A 232 11.41 -11.77 5.76
CA THR A 232 11.95 -12.83 4.89
C THR A 232 11.83 -12.48 3.41
N VAL A 233 10.65 -12.07 2.92
CA VAL A 233 10.42 -11.81 1.49
C VAL A 233 11.05 -10.49 1.03
N ARG A 234 10.89 -9.40 1.80
CA ARG A 234 11.40 -8.06 1.43
C ARG A 234 12.81 -7.77 1.93
N GLY A 235 13.16 -8.30 3.09
CA GLY A 235 14.49 -8.17 3.67
C GLY A 235 15.47 -9.15 3.06
N PHE A 236 15.29 -10.44 3.33
CA PHE A 236 16.28 -11.45 2.99
C PHE A 236 16.23 -11.92 1.53
N LEU A 237 15.13 -12.56 1.11
CA LEU A 237 15.02 -13.26 -0.18
C LEU A 237 15.22 -12.35 -1.39
N LEU A 238 14.72 -11.11 -1.34
CA LEU A 238 14.93 -10.12 -2.41
C LEU A 238 16.42 -9.80 -2.56
N ASN A 239 17.12 -9.49 -1.46
CA ASN A 239 18.52 -9.09 -1.51
C ASN A 239 19.42 -10.29 -1.89
N TYR A 240 19.23 -11.43 -1.23
CA TYR A 240 19.92 -12.69 -1.55
C TYR A 240 19.70 -13.12 -3.01
N GLY A 241 18.43 -13.15 -3.45
CA GLY A 241 18.05 -13.60 -4.79
C GLY A 241 18.61 -12.73 -5.91
N VAL A 242 18.61 -11.40 -5.75
CA VAL A 242 19.22 -10.49 -6.75
C VAL A 242 20.74 -10.68 -6.83
N TYR A 243 21.43 -10.75 -5.69
CA TYR A 243 22.88 -10.90 -5.70
C TYR A 243 23.31 -12.27 -6.23
N TYR A 244 22.62 -13.36 -5.84
CA TYR A 244 22.81 -14.69 -6.44
C TYR A 244 22.58 -14.66 -7.95
N ALA A 245 21.45 -14.10 -8.41
CA ALA A 245 21.13 -14.02 -9.83
C ALA A 245 22.20 -13.26 -10.63
N THR A 246 22.78 -12.21 -10.04
CA THR A 246 23.86 -11.43 -10.68
C THR A 246 25.17 -12.21 -10.73
N ARG A 247 25.60 -12.84 -9.62
CA ARG A 247 26.81 -13.69 -9.61
C ARG A 247 26.70 -14.87 -10.57
N ALA A 248 25.56 -15.57 -10.59
CA ALA A 248 25.30 -16.65 -11.53
C ALA A 248 25.28 -16.16 -12.99
N ALA A 249 24.81 -14.94 -13.25
CA ALA A 249 24.86 -14.34 -14.59
C ALA A 249 26.28 -13.88 -15.02
N LEU A 250 27.18 -13.65 -14.06
CA LEU A 250 28.62 -13.44 -14.29
C LEU A 250 29.40 -14.77 -14.44
N GLY A 251 28.74 -15.92 -14.27
CA GLY A 251 29.39 -17.25 -14.30
C GLY A 251 30.10 -17.64 -13.00
N LEU A 252 29.83 -16.92 -11.90
CA LEU A 252 30.46 -17.13 -10.60
C LEU A 252 29.60 -18.01 -9.69
N SER A 253 30.26 -18.78 -8.83
CA SER A 253 29.63 -19.40 -7.66
C SER A 253 29.11 -18.33 -6.70
N PHE A 254 28.09 -18.68 -5.90
CA PHE A 254 27.61 -17.83 -4.83
C PHE A 254 28.63 -17.77 -3.68
N GLU A 255 28.90 -16.56 -3.21
CA GLU A 255 29.80 -16.26 -2.10
C GLU A 255 29.32 -14.95 -1.47
N TRP A 256 29.32 -14.83 -0.14
CA TRP A 256 28.94 -13.60 0.52
C TRP A 256 30.09 -12.59 0.53
N SER A 257 29.90 -11.41 -0.07
CA SER A 257 30.76 -10.27 0.24
C SER A 257 30.26 -9.55 1.50
N SER A 258 31.19 -9.06 2.34
CA SER A 258 30.84 -8.36 3.59
C SER A 258 29.88 -7.18 3.38
N PRO A 259 30.00 -6.35 2.31
CA PRO A 259 29.04 -5.29 2.05
C PRO A 259 27.64 -5.80 1.73
N VAL A 260 27.51 -6.91 1.00
CA VAL A 260 26.20 -7.47 0.65
C VAL A 260 25.56 -8.20 1.83
N ALA A 261 26.35 -8.88 2.66
CA ALA A 261 25.88 -9.44 3.93
C ALA A 261 25.36 -8.32 4.86
N PHE A 262 26.08 -7.20 4.95
CA PHE A 262 25.63 -6.01 5.68
C PHE A 262 24.33 -5.43 5.10
N ILE A 263 24.27 -5.16 3.78
CA ILE A 263 23.07 -4.61 3.11
C ILE A 263 21.86 -5.52 3.36
N THR A 264 22.03 -6.83 3.18
CA THR A 264 20.96 -7.82 3.40
C THR A 264 20.47 -7.80 4.84
N THR A 265 21.38 -7.75 5.81
CA THR A 265 21.05 -7.68 7.25
C THR A 265 20.32 -6.38 7.58
N PHE A 266 20.88 -5.24 7.18
CA PHE A 266 20.34 -3.91 7.42
C PHE A 266 18.94 -3.74 6.80
N VAL A 267 18.75 -4.19 5.57
CA VAL A 267 17.45 -4.13 4.87
C VAL A 267 16.45 -5.13 5.47
N THR A 268 16.91 -6.24 6.05
CA THR A 268 16.03 -7.18 6.77
C THR A 268 15.51 -6.59 8.09
N VAL A 269 16.38 -5.97 8.89
CA VAL A 269 15.95 -5.23 10.10
C VAL A 269 15.07 -4.04 9.73
N PHE A 270 15.39 -3.33 8.65
CA PHE A 270 14.56 -2.22 8.15
C PHE A 270 13.17 -2.69 7.65
N ALA A 271 13.10 -3.83 6.97
CA ALA A 271 11.84 -4.46 6.56
C ALA A 271 11.00 -4.90 7.78
N LEU A 272 11.63 -5.38 8.85
CA LEU A 272 10.99 -5.68 10.14
C LEU A 272 10.42 -4.40 10.79
N VAL A 273 11.17 -3.30 10.81
CA VAL A 273 10.68 -1.99 11.30
C VAL A 273 9.45 -1.53 10.51
N ILE A 274 9.49 -1.62 9.17
CA ILE A 274 8.32 -1.34 8.32
C ILE A 274 7.16 -2.27 8.67
N ALA A 275 7.41 -3.57 8.84
CA ALA A 275 6.36 -4.54 9.16
C ALA A 275 5.65 -4.25 10.49
N ILE A 276 6.39 -3.80 11.51
CA ILE A 276 5.87 -3.41 12.83
C ILE A 276 5.06 -2.10 12.74
N THR A 277 5.53 -1.13 11.94
CA THR A 277 4.96 0.22 11.87
C THR A 277 3.88 0.43 10.79
N LYS A 278 3.74 -0.50 9.84
CA LYS A 278 2.80 -0.38 8.69
C LYS A 278 1.34 -0.15 9.07
N ASP A 279 0.90 -0.67 10.23
CA ASP A 279 -0.49 -0.62 10.69
C ASP A 279 -0.75 0.60 11.60
N LEU A 280 0.26 1.40 11.95
CA LEU A 280 0.08 2.65 12.72
C LEU A 280 -0.93 3.65 12.11
N PRO A 281 -0.95 3.91 10.78
CA PRO A 281 -1.96 4.81 10.18
C PRO A 281 -3.37 4.19 10.09
N ASP A 282 -3.52 2.90 10.40
CA ASP A 282 -4.80 2.20 10.34
C ASP A 282 -5.50 2.13 11.71
N VAL A 283 -4.84 2.54 12.81
CA VAL A 283 -5.28 2.33 14.21
C VAL A 283 -6.64 2.96 14.53
N GLU A 284 -6.91 4.18 14.05
CA GLU A 284 -8.19 4.87 14.29
C GLU A 284 -9.35 4.15 13.59
N GLY A 285 -9.13 3.69 12.35
CA GLY A 285 -10.09 2.90 11.59
C GLY A 285 -10.32 1.54 12.23
N ASP A 286 -9.25 0.82 12.53
CA ASP A 286 -9.29 -0.48 13.19
C ASP A 286 -10.04 -0.41 14.53
N ARG A 287 -9.77 0.62 15.36
CA ARG A 287 -10.49 0.83 16.63
C ARG A 287 -11.98 1.08 16.42
N LYS A 288 -12.36 1.90 15.43
CA LYS A 288 -13.76 2.20 15.11
C LYS A 288 -14.54 0.96 14.68
N PHE A 289 -13.90 0.02 14.00
CA PHE A 289 -14.49 -1.22 13.49
C PHE A 289 -14.13 -2.48 14.33
N GLN A 290 -13.63 -2.30 15.56
CA GLN A 290 -13.29 -3.36 16.51
C GLN A 290 -12.28 -4.40 15.97
N ILE A 291 -11.36 -3.96 15.10
CA ILE A 291 -10.29 -4.80 14.55
C ILE A 291 -9.12 -4.86 15.54
N SER A 292 -8.85 -6.06 16.05
CA SER A 292 -7.70 -6.34 16.93
C SER A 292 -6.41 -6.48 16.10
N THR A 293 -5.57 -5.46 16.10
CA THR A 293 -4.19 -5.49 15.58
C THR A 293 -3.18 -5.33 16.71
N LEU A 294 -1.89 -5.53 16.44
CA LEU A 294 -0.86 -5.30 17.45
C LEU A 294 -0.82 -3.82 17.88
N ALA A 295 -1.09 -2.90 16.96
CA ALA A 295 -1.12 -1.47 17.22
C ALA A 295 -2.37 -1.03 18.00
N THR A 296 -3.55 -1.62 17.78
CA THR A 296 -4.72 -1.35 18.65
C THR A 296 -4.57 -1.94 20.06
N LYS A 297 -3.81 -3.04 20.21
CA LYS A 297 -3.52 -3.69 21.51
C LYS A 297 -2.42 -3.02 22.33
N LEU A 298 -1.24 -2.79 21.75
CA LEU A 298 -0.10 -2.20 22.46
C LEU A 298 -0.15 -0.66 22.47
N GLY A 299 -0.97 -0.05 21.59
CA GLY A 299 -1.11 1.39 21.46
C GLY A 299 -0.07 2.03 20.54
N VAL A 300 -0.48 3.13 19.90
CA VAL A 300 0.32 3.92 18.93
C VAL A 300 1.69 4.28 19.50
N ARG A 301 1.74 4.80 20.74
CA ARG A 301 2.97 5.22 21.44
C ARG A 301 3.99 4.08 21.50
N ASN A 302 3.59 2.91 21.98
CA ASN A 302 4.50 1.78 22.20
C ASN A 302 5.02 1.19 20.89
N ILE A 303 4.17 1.07 19.86
CA ILE A 303 4.61 0.61 18.53
C ILE A 303 5.55 1.63 17.85
N ALA A 304 5.28 2.92 17.99
CA ALA A 304 6.16 3.97 17.46
C ALA A 304 7.54 3.95 18.16
N PHE A 305 7.59 3.82 19.49
CA PHE A 305 8.85 3.68 20.22
C PHE A 305 9.58 2.38 19.88
N LEU A 306 8.89 1.24 19.77
CA LEU A 306 9.50 -0.04 19.37
C LEU A 306 10.12 0.03 17.97
N GLY A 307 9.37 0.53 16.99
CA GLY A 307 9.86 0.71 15.62
C GLY A 307 11.04 1.68 15.54
N SER A 308 10.98 2.78 16.30
CA SER A 308 12.07 3.77 16.36
C SER A 308 13.32 3.23 17.05
N GLY A 309 13.16 2.48 18.15
CA GLY A 309 14.28 1.84 18.86
C GLY A 309 14.99 0.80 17.99
N LEU A 310 14.24 -0.07 17.31
CA LEU A 310 14.80 -1.04 16.36
C LEU A 310 15.52 -0.35 15.19
N LEU A 311 14.97 0.76 14.67
CA LEU A 311 15.60 1.53 13.60
C LEU A 311 16.89 2.23 14.08
N LEU A 312 16.88 2.79 15.30
CA LEU A 312 18.05 3.40 15.91
C LEU A 312 19.17 2.37 16.11
N THR A 313 18.84 1.19 16.65
CA THR A 313 19.79 0.06 16.77
C THR A 313 20.35 -0.35 15.41
N ASN A 314 19.54 -0.35 14.34
CA ASN A 314 20.02 -0.64 12.98
C ASN A 314 21.01 0.42 12.46
N TYR A 315 20.75 1.70 12.72
CA TYR A 315 21.70 2.78 12.39
C TYR A 315 22.98 2.73 13.22
N ILE A 316 22.90 2.44 14.53
CA ILE A 316 24.07 2.23 15.39
C ILE A 316 24.88 1.03 14.90
N GLY A 317 24.22 -0.08 14.57
CA GLY A 317 24.84 -1.26 13.97
C GLY A 317 25.58 -0.96 12.66
N ALA A 318 25.05 -0.05 11.84
CA ALA A 318 25.72 0.43 10.63
C ALA A 318 26.98 1.27 10.91
N VAL A 319 26.96 2.14 11.92
CA VAL A 319 28.14 2.89 12.38
C VAL A 319 29.21 1.92 12.94
N VAL A 320 28.79 0.96 13.77
CA VAL A 320 29.67 -0.07 14.34
C VAL A 320 30.29 -0.94 13.24
N ALA A 321 29.50 -1.38 12.25
CA ALA A 321 30.00 -2.14 11.11
C ALA A 321 31.06 -1.37 10.29
N ALA A 322 30.88 -0.06 10.12
CA ALA A 322 31.85 0.80 9.43
C ALA A 322 33.18 0.99 10.17
N ILE A 323 33.17 0.88 11.51
CA ILE A 323 34.36 0.94 12.37
C ILE A 323 35.11 -0.40 12.35
N TYR A 324 34.40 -1.52 12.49
CA TYR A 324 35.02 -2.86 12.52
C TYR A 324 35.41 -3.41 11.13
N MET A 325 34.75 -2.98 10.05
CA MET A 325 35.03 -3.43 8.68
C MET A 325 35.38 -2.26 7.74
N PRO A 326 36.45 -1.50 8.01
CA PRO A 326 36.78 -0.29 7.23
C PRO A 326 37.18 -0.60 5.78
N GLN A 327 37.58 -1.83 5.48
CA GLN A 327 37.90 -2.28 4.12
C GLN A 327 36.64 -2.56 3.27
N ALA A 328 35.49 -2.76 3.92
CA ALA A 328 34.23 -3.11 3.25
C ALA A 328 33.44 -1.88 2.80
N PHE A 329 33.65 -0.72 3.41
CA PHE A 329 32.85 0.50 3.21
C PHE A 329 33.72 1.74 3.12
N ARG A 330 33.22 2.81 2.50
CA ARG A 330 33.80 4.15 2.69
C ARG A 330 33.42 4.64 4.10
N SER A 331 34.19 4.26 5.12
CA SER A 331 33.81 4.42 6.54
C SER A 331 33.40 5.83 6.94
N SER A 332 34.09 6.87 6.45
CA SER A 332 33.74 8.26 6.73
C SER A 332 32.31 8.62 6.31
N LEU A 333 31.94 8.29 5.07
CA LEU A 333 30.59 8.49 4.55
C LEU A 333 29.58 7.60 5.27
N MET A 334 29.94 6.34 5.52
CA MET A 334 29.06 5.38 6.20
C MET A 334 28.70 5.84 7.61
N ILE A 335 29.69 6.25 8.41
CA ILE A 335 29.52 6.79 9.76
C ILE A 335 28.72 8.09 9.71
N MET A 336 29.16 9.07 8.90
CA MET A 336 28.51 10.39 8.81
C MET A 336 27.02 10.27 8.48
N VAL A 337 26.66 9.51 7.44
CA VAL A 337 25.26 9.35 7.02
C VAL A 337 24.42 8.67 8.10
N HIS A 338 24.91 7.60 8.72
CA HIS A 338 24.13 6.87 9.72
C HIS A 338 24.03 7.62 11.06
N VAL A 339 25.05 8.40 11.45
CA VAL A 339 24.98 9.31 12.60
C VAL A 339 23.96 10.44 12.36
N ILE A 340 23.92 11.04 11.16
CA ILE A 340 22.92 12.04 10.81
C ILE A 340 21.50 11.44 10.85
N LEU A 341 21.30 10.25 10.26
CA LEU A 341 20.00 9.57 10.27
C LEU A 341 19.56 9.18 11.70
N ALA A 342 20.46 8.67 12.53
CA ALA A 342 20.20 8.38 13.94
C ALA A 342 19.84 9.64 14.72
N SER A 343 20.59 10.73 14.55
CA SER A 343 20.34 12.01 15.21
C SER A 343 18.99 12.61 14.79
N CYS A 344 18.67 12.57 13.50
CA CYS A 344 17.36 12.99 12.99
C CYS A 344 16.21 12.14 13.53
N LEU A 345 16.41 10.83 13.72
CA LEU A 345 15.42 9.93 14.32
C LEU A 345 15.22 10.24 15.80
N VAL A 346 16.30 10.38 16.58
CA VAL A 346 16.24 10.75 18.01
C VAL A 346 15.54 12.10 18.18
N PHE A 347 15.90 13.11 17.39
CA PHE A 347 15.23 14.42 17.42
C PHE A 347 13.72 14.30 17.20
N GLN A 348 13.29 13.53 16.19
CA GLN A 348 11.86 13.30 15.93
C GLN A 348 11.17 12.57 17.08
N VAL A 349 11.78 11.52 17.64
CA VAL A 349 11.22 10.78 18.78
C VAL A 349 11.08 11.68 20.01
N LEU A 350 12.03 12.59 20.24
CA LEU A 350 11.93 13.61 21.28
C LEU A 350 10.80 14.60 21.00
N SER A 351 10.66 15.11 19.76
CA SER A 351 9.52 15.96 19.38
C SER A 351 8.16 15.28 19.59
N LEU A 352 8.03 14.01 19.20
CA LEU A 352 6.81 13.21 19.44
C LEU A 352 6.50 13.08 20.93
N ARG A 353 7.53 12.96 21.77
CA ARG A 353 7.38 12.91 23.23
C ARG A 353 6.94 14.26 23.81
N PHE A 354 7.61 15.35 23.45
CA PHE A 354 7.29 16.69 23.96
C PHE A 354 5.85 17.09 23.64
N GLU A 355 5.36 16.81 22.43
CA GLU A 355 3.95 17.05 22.06
C GLU A 355 3.00 16.22 22.95
N SER A 356 3.29 14.93 23.14
CA SER A 356 2.45 14.05 23.95
C SER A 356 2.43 14.43 25.44
N ASP A 357 3.54 14.94 25.95
CA ASP A 357 3.65 15.39 27.34
C ASP A 357 2.95 16.76 27.51
N HIS A 358 2.92 17.64 26.48
CA HIS A 358 2.11 18.87 26.44
C HIS A 358 0.59 18.60 26.37
N ASP A 359 0.13 17.71 25.49
CA ASP A 359 -1.29 17.34 25.37
C ASP A 359 -1.85 16.77 26.69
N CYS A 360 -1.02 16.03 27.44
CA CYS A 360 -1.34 15.56 28.78
C CYS A 360 -1.34 16.70 29.81
N ALA A 361 -0.36 17.62 29.78
CA ALA A 361 -0.28 18.75 30.71
C ALA A 361 -1.44 19.75 30.57
N HIS A 362 -1.97 19.94 29.37
CA HIS A 362 -3.11 20.84 29.09
C HIS A 362 -4.50 20.17 29.23
N GLY A 363 -4.57 18.91 29.69
CA GLY A 363 -5.84 18.24 29.99
C GLY A 363 -6.77 17.99 28.79
N CYS A 364 -6.24 18.08 27.56
CA CYS A 364 -7.02 18.10 26.31
C CYS A 364 -7.61 16.72 25.87
N TRP A 365 -7.82 15.83 26.85
CA TRP A 365 -8.40 14.49 26.66
C TRP A 365 -9.87 14.38 27.06
N LYS A 366 -10.45 15.43 27.68
CA LYS A 366 -11.90 15.55 27.85
C LYS A 366 -12.49 16.43 26.73
N GLU A 367 -13.61 15.95 26.19
CA GLU A 367 -14.51 16.67 25.26
C GLU A 367 -14.00 16.97 23.85
N GLN A 368 -14.11 15.98 22.95
CA GLN A 368 -14.60 16.23 21.58
C GLN A 368 -15.19 14.96 20.91
N ILE A 369 -16.35 14.52 21.39
CA ILE A 369 -17.22 13.59 20.65
C ILE A 369 -18.31 14.41 19.95
N THR A 370 -18.08 14.80 18.70
CA THR A 370 -19.14 15.22 17.77
C THR A 370 -18.61 15.18 16.33
N PRO A 371 -19.37 14.62 15.36
CA PRO A 371 -18.93 14.57 13.97
C PRO A 371 -19.30 15.87 13.23
N ARG A 372 -18.33 16.49 12.54
CA ARG A 372 -18.61 17.48 11.49
C ARG A 372 -18.08 17.01 10.13
N LYS A 373 -18.85 17.32 9.09
CA LYS A 373 -18.60 16.93 7.69
C LYS A 373 -17.24 17.45 7.22
N GLN A 374 -16.50 16.60 6.52
CA GLN A 374 -15.25 16.97 5.88
C GLN A 374 -15.53 17.41 4.43
N SER A 375 -15.41 18.71 4.16
CA SER A 375 -15.51 19.26 2.81
C SER A 375 -14.16 19.21 2.10
N GLN A 376 -14.13 18.59 0.91
CA GLN A 376 -12.99 18.62 0.01
C GLN A 376 -12.63 20.06 -0.40
N HIS A 377 -11.37 20.45 -0.32
CA HIS A 377 -10.82 21.46 -1.23
C HIS A 377 -9.38 21.10 -1.65
N THR A 378 -9.21 21.07 -2.96
CA THR A 378 -7.96 20.82 -3.69
C THR A 378 -7.11 22.09 -3.73
N ILE A 379 -5.80 22.01 -3.47
CA ILE A 379 -4.83 23.04 -3.87
C ILE A 379 -3.56 22.34 -4.37
N ASP A 380 -3.10 22.77 -5.55
CA ASP A 380 -1.92 22.27 -6.26
C ASP A 380 -0.61 23.00 -5.89
N LEU A 381 0.48 22.24 -6.05
CA LEU A 381 1.84 22.59 -6.53
C LEU A 381 2.57 23.93 -6.18
N TYR A 382 3.90 23.77 -6.02
CA TYR A 382 5.00 24.75 -6.04
C TYR A 382 5.03 25.88 -4.98
N GLY A 383 6.13 25.91 -4.21
CA GLY A 383 6.46 26.98 -3.26
C GLY A 383 7.75 26.68 -2.50
N ILE A 384 8.84 27.35 -2.89
CA ILE A 384 10.17 27.22 -2.26
C ILE A 384 10.32 28.26 -1.13
N PHE A 385 10.99 27.89 -0.04
CA PHE A 385 11.51 28.74 1.05
C PHE A 385 10.62 29.89 1.57
N SER A 386 10.03 29.71 2.76
CA SER A 386 9.98 30.77 3.77
C SER A 386 9.70 30.21 5.17
N MET A 387 10.54 30.57 6.15
CA MET A 387 10.18 30.49 7.56
C MET A 387 9.57 31.83 7.99
N ARG A 388 8.28 31.86 8.35
CA ARG A 388 7.74 32.80 9.34
C ARG A 388 6.33 32.42 9.81
N ASN A 389 6.21 32.26 11.13
CA ASN A 389 5.06 32.53 12.01
C ASN A 389 3.61 32.17 11.60
N THR A 390 3.10 31.16 12.32
CA THR A 390 1.86 31.21 13.13
C THR A 390 0.63 31.96 12.59
N SER A 391 -0.41 31.22 12.17
CA SER A 391 -1.70 31.13 12.90
C SER A 391 -2.79 30.42 12.08
N SER A 392 -2.96 29.11 12.26
CA SER A 392 -4.22 28.40 11.95
C SER A 392 -4.30 27.09 12.74
N PHE A 393 -4.91 27.21 13.91
CA PHE A 393 -5.17 26.12 14.86
C PHE A 393 -6.26 25.17 14.33
N LEU A 394 -6.44 24.01 14.98
CA LEU A 394 -7.51 22.99 14.79
C LEU A 394 -7.23 21.80 13.83
N SER A 395 -6.46 20.81 14.30
CA SER A 395 -6.89 19.39 14.38
C SER A 395 -5.79 18.52 15.01
N SER A 396 -5.70 18.50 16.35
CA SER A 396 -4.56 17.90 17.07
C SER A 396 -4.53 16.36 17.07
N ASN A 397 -5.69 15.69 17.02
CA ASN A 397 -5.81 14.21 17.11
C ASN A 397 -5.18 13.39 15.97
N ASN A 398 -4.45 14.02 15.04
CA ASN A 398 -3.92 13.35 13.85
C ASN A 398 -2.49 13.74 13.45
N TYR A 399 -1.83 14.66 14.17
CA TYR A 399 -0.54 15.19 13.70
C TYR A 399 0.62 14.20 13.87
N LEU A 400 0.69 13.50 15.02
CA LEU A 400 1.77 12.57 15.36
C LEU A 400 1.87 11.38 14.39
N ILE A 401 0.74 10.72 14.11
CA ILE A 401 0.65 9.62 13.12
C ILE A 401 0.98 10.16 11.73
N LYS A 402 0.42 11.32 11.34
CA LYS A 402 0.74 11.94 10.06
C LYS A 402 2.23 12.27 9.95
N VAL A 403 2.92 12.74 10.99
CA VAL A 403 4.37 13.04 10.93
C VAL A 403 5.19 11.75 10.82
N PHE A 404 4.98 10.77 11.71
CA PHE A 404 5.75 9.52 11.72
C PHE A 404 5.57 8.70 10.42
N VAL A 405 4.33 8.59 9.93
CA VAL A 405 3.99 7.84 8.70
C VAL A 405 4.40 8.61 7.45
N ARG A 406 4.22 9.93 7.40
CA ARG A 406 4.70 10.77 6.28
C ARG A 406 6.23 10.81 6.26
N TRP A 407 6.93 10.56 7.37
CA TRP A 407 8.39 10.42 7.37
C TRP A 407 8.86 9.03 6.90
N THR A 408 8.39 7.94 7.52
CA THR A 408 8.73 6.56 7.10
C THR A 408 8.32 6.25 5.65
N LEU A 409 7.26 6.88 5.12
CA LEU A 409 6.81 6.65 3.74
C LEU A 409 7.19 7.75 2.73
N LYS A 410 7.44 9.01 3.12
CA LYS A 410 7.90 10.06 2.17
C LYS A 410 9.36 10.46 2.31
N LYS A 411 10.00 10.38 3.48
CA LYS A 411 11.43 10.75 3.68
C LYS A 411 12.40 9.56 3.70
N CYS A 412 11.95 8.32 3.90
CA CYS A 412 12.77 7.14 3.52
C CYS A 412 13.04 7.04 2.00
N LYS A 413 12.44 7.92 1.18
CA LYS A 413 12.96 8.21 -0.17
C LYS A 413 14.45 8.57 -0.17
N PHE A 414 14.96 9.25 0.86
CA PHE A 414 16.34 9.76 0.90
C PHE A 414 17.37 8.67 1.24
N SER A 415 17.05 7.75 2.16
CA SER A 415 17.96 6.68 2.61
C SER A 415 18.33 5.65 1.54
N PHE A 416 17.66 5.65 0.38
CA PHE A 416 17.95 4.79 -0.77
C PHE A 416 18.35 5.57 -2.05
N TRP A 417 18.48 6.91 -1.98
CA TRP A 417 18.75 7.76 -3.14
C TRP A 417 20.23 8.14 -3.32
N PHE A 418 21.16 7.40 -2.70
CA PHE A 418 22.60 7.69 -2.79
C PHE A 418 23.45 6.60 -3.47
N ALA A 419 22.80 5.65 -4.16
CA ALA A 419 23.49 4.64 -4.96
C ALA A 419 23.91 5.11 -6.38
N LYS A 420 23.71 6.41 -6.75
CA LYS A 420 23.90 6.87 -8.14
C LYS A 420 24.76 8.14 -8.35
N GLU A 421 25.20 8.86 -7.31
CA GLU A 421 25.90 10.15 -7.51
C GLU A 421 27.32 10.26 -6.94
N ASN A 422 27.87 9.23 -6.27
CA ASN A 422 29.30 9.20 -5.92
C ASN A 422 29.87 7.77 -5.89
N CYS A 423 29.86 7.11 -7.05
CA CYS A 423 30.83 6.05 -7.35
C CYS A 423 31.93 6.64 -8.25
N LEU A 424 33.03 7.03 -7.61
CA LEU A 424 34.38 6.92 -8.17
C LEU A 424 35.01 5.63 -7.63
#